data_AF-A0A7W1R8S6-F1
#
_entry.id   AF-A0A7W1R8S6-F1
#
_cell.length_a   1.000
_cell.length_b   1.000
_cell.length_c   1.000
_cell.angle_alpha   90.00
_cell.angle_beta   90.00
_cell.angle_gamma   90.00
#
_symmetry.space_group_name_H-M   'P 1'
#
loop_
_entity.id
_entity.type
_entity.pdbx_description
1 polymer ?
#
loop_
_entity_poly.entity_id
_entity_poly.type
_entity_poly.pdbx_seq_one_letter_code
_entity_poly.pdbx_strand_id
1 'polypeptide(L)'
;MRDKELTTSCAKAEEMVAYLYNEASETEAKNFERHMQVCPSCKAELGVFGHVRSSIAVWRTHALGSVEADALATAAITPTPELPQAAVRKPSAITALREFFALSPMWLRAATALTSLAICALVVWAAARVLEAPRVLIVEKVVEKGPTQAEVDEMVAKRVREELAAQSKQEEMSSKAMIATVSEQGGSTTAQSGPGRSGSAPRRAMATRRPPAQVSTQEYDELARDLQLVPTRDEEDLPRLIDLIDEAN
;
A
#
# COMPACT_ATOMS: atom_id res chain seq x y z
N MET A 1 3.04 -55.41 18.47
CA MET A 1 3.93 -55.16 17.32
C MET A 1 3.33 -54.14 16.36
N ARG A 2 2.83 -53.04 16.92
CA ARG A 2 2.69 -51.73 16.26
C ARG A 2 3.74 -50.83 16.94
N ASP A 3 4.00 -49.64 16.43
CA ASP A 3 4.96 -48.67 16.99
C ASP A 3 6.37 -48.74 16.37
N LYS A 4 6.44 -48.50 15.05
CA LYS A 4 7.60 -47.88 14.38
C LYS A 4 7.22 -47.23 13.04
N GLU A 5 5.97 -46.79 12.87
CA GLU A 5 5.60 -45.82 11.83
C GLU A 5 5.98 -44.42 12.29
N LEU A 6 7.28 -44.23 12.56
CA LEU A 6 7.87 -42.90 12.58
C LEU A 6 7.77 -42.39 11.16
N THR A 7 6.85 -41.46 10.95
CA THR A 7 6.77 -40.58 9.81
C THR A 7 8.17 -40.03 9.50
N THR A 8 8.89 -40.71 8.60
CA THR A 8 10.08 -40.16 7.97
C THR A 8 9.62 -39.12 6.98
N SER A 9 9.22 -37.96 7.49
CA SER A 9 9.08 -36.76 6.68
C SER A 9 10.39 -36.54 5.96
N CYS A 10 10.33 -36.53 4.63
CA CYS A 10 11.52 -36.30 3.84
C CYS A 10 11.99 -34.86 4.08
N ALA A 11 13.30 -34.64 4.25
CA ALA A 11 13.88 -33.30 4.43
C ALA A 11 13.72 -32.37 3.20
N LYS A 12 13.08 -32.86 2.12
CA LYS A 12 12.85 -32.17 0.86
C LYS A 12 11.48 -31.49 0.76
N ALA A 13 10.79 -31.28 1.89
CA ALA A 13 9.48 -30.64 1.92
C ALA A 13 9.52 -29.20 1.35
N GLU A 14 10.56 -28.43 1.62
CA GLU A 14 10.71 -27.06 1.10
C GLU A 14 10.85 -27.06 -0.44
N GLU A 15 11.67 -27.95 -0.99
CA GLU A 15 11.85 -28.11 -2.44
C GLU A 15 10.56 -28.56 -3.13
N MET A 16 9.74 -29.38 -2.45
CA MET A 16 8.41 -29.78 -2.95
C MET A 16 7.47 -28.58 -3.08
N VAL A 17 7.44 -27.70 -2.07
CA VAL A 17 6.60 -26.49 -2.10
C VAL A 17 7.07 -25.55 -3.21
N ALA A 18 8.38 -25.29 -3.30
CA ALA A 18 8.95 -24.46 -4.37
C ALA A 18 8.63 -25.03 -5.77
N TYR A 19 8.67 -26.35 -5.94
CA TYR A 19 8.27 -27.03 -7.18
C TYR A 19 6.78 -26.85 -7.48
N LEU A 20 5.89 -27.01 -6.49
CA LEU A 20 4.42 -26.87 -6.65
C LEU A 20 3.96 -25.45 -7.03
N TYR A 21 4.70 -24.43 -6.62
CA TYR A 21 4.41 -23.03 -6.94
C TYR A 21 5.23 -22.50 -8.12
N ASN A 22 6.01 -23.36 -8.79
CA ASN A 22 6.91 -23.00 -9.88
C ASN A 22 7.91 -21.89 -9.49
N GLU A 23 8.33 -21.91 -8.22
CA GLU A 23 9.35 -21.03 -7.63
C GLU A 23 10.74 -21.68 -7.66
N ALA A 24 10.81 -23.00 -7.85
CA ALA A 24 12.07 -23.72 -8.03
C ALA A 24 12.76 -23.32 -9.35
N SER A 25 14.08 -23.15 -9.31
CA SER A 25 14.88 -23.01 -10.52
C SER A 25 14.82 -24.27 -11.39
N GLU A 26 15.14 -24.17 -12.69
CA GLU A 26 15.11 -25.32 -13.60
C GLU A 26 16.01 -26.48 -13.11
N THR A 27 17.13 -26.15 -12.47
CA THR A 27 18.04 -27.15 -11.89
C THR A 27 17.46 -27.82 -10.64
N GLU A 28 16.78 -27.06 -9.78
CA GLU A 28 16.11 -27.59 -8.59
C GLU A 28 14.92 -28.45 -8.96
N ALA A 29 14.11 -28.02 -9.93
CA ALA A 29 12.98 -28.79 -10.45
C ALA A 29 13.42 -30.16 -10.97
N LYS A 30 14.46 -30.21 -11.83
CA LYS A 30 15.02 -31.48 -12.34
C LYS A 30 15.59 -32.37 -11.23
N ASN A 31 16.21 -31.77 -10.21
CA ASN A 31 16.73 -32.52 -9.07
C ASN A 31 15.60 -33.10 -8.21
N PHE A 32 14.53 -32.34 -8.00
CA PHE A 32 13.35 -32.79 -7.26
C PHE A 32 12.60 -33.89 -8.03
N GLU A 33 12.44 -33.77 -9.35
CA GLU A 33 11.88 -34.81 -10.20
C GLU A 33 12.66 -36.12 -10.10
N ARG A 34 14.00 -36.05 -10.12
CA ARG A 34 14.85 -37.24 -9.92
C ARG A 34 14.65 -37.83 -8.52
N HIS A 35 14.52 -36.98 -7.50
CA HIS A 35 14.26 -37.42 -6.13
C HIS A 35 12.90 -38.16 -6.01
N MET A 36 11.84 -37.65 -6.65
CA MET A 36 10.52 -38.29 -6.64
C MET A 36 10.49 -39.68 -7.27
N GLN A 37 11.41 -40.00 -8.19
CA GLN A 37 11.52 -41.34 -8.76
C GLN A 37 12.01 -42.37 -7.72
N VAL A 38 12.74 -41.91 -6.69
CA VAL A 38 13.35 -42.75 -5.66
C VAL A 38 12.61 -42.69 -4.33
N CYS A 39 11.95 -41.55 -4.02
CA CYS A 39 11.28 -41.30 -2.75
C CYS A 39 9.75 -41.48 -2.85
N PRO A 40 9.18 -42.62 -2.40
CA PRO A 40 7.73 -42.85 -2.45
C PRO A 40 6.94 -41.91 -1.53
N SER A 41 7.53 -41.43 -0.42
CA SER A 41 6.86 -40.47 0.49
C SER A 41 6.56 -39.15 -0.23
N CYS A 42 7.58 -38.53 -0.84
CA CYS A 42 7.40 -37.29 -1.59
C CYS A 42 6.43 -37.45 -2.76
N LYS A 43 6.44 -38.62 -3.42
CA LYS A 43 5.48 -38.91 -4.49
C LYS A 43 4.04 -38.99 -3.97
N ALA A 44 3.83 -39.64 -2.83
CA ALA A 44 2.52 -39.73 -2.20
C ALA A 44 2.02 -38.37 -1.71
N GLU A 45 2.87 -37.61 -1.02
CA GLU A 45 2.57 -36.25 -0.56
C GLU A 45 2.20 -35.32 -1.73
N LEU A 46 2.98 -35.33 -2.81
CA LEU A 46 2.68 -34.54 -4.00
C LEU A 46 1.32 -34.91 -4.61
N GLY A 47 0.96 -36.20 -4.60
CA GLY A 47 -0.37 -36.67 -5.01
C GLY A 47 -1.50 -36.11 -4.16
N VAL A 48 -1.32 -36.09 -2.83
CA VAL A 48 -2.29 -35.50 -1.89
C VAL A 48 -2.44 -33.98 -2.14
N PHE A 49 -1.34 -33.26 -2.32
CA PHE A 49 -1.38 -31.83 -2.67
C PHE A 49 -2.07 -31.57 -4.01
N GLY A 50 -1.81 -32.42 -5.02
CA GLY A 50 -2.49 -32.37 -6.30
C GLY A 50 -4.00 -32.51 -6.15
N HIS A 51 -4.45 -33.44 -5.31
CA HIS A 51 -5.87 -33.63 -5.02
C HIS A 51 -6.47 -32.38 -4.35
N VAL A 52 -5.83 -31.82 -3.31
CA VAL A 52 -6.29 -30.59 -2.65
C VAL A 52 -6.41 -29.43 -3.65
N ARG A 53 -5.41 -29.23 -4.53
CA ARG A 53 -5.45 -28.18 -5.56
C ARG A 53 -6.59 -28.39 -6.54
N SER A 54 -6.85 -29.63 -6.94
CA SER A 54 -7.99 -29.94 -7.81
C SER A 54 -9.33 -29.64 -7.13
N SER A 55 -9.47 -29.96 -5.84
CA SER A 55 -10.67 -29.67 -5.05
C SER A 55 -10.87 -28.16 -4.87
N ILE A 56 -9.80 -27.40 -4.64
CA ILE A 56 -9.86 -25.93 -4.58
C ILE A 56 -10.24 -25.35 -5.94
N ALA A 57 -9.72 -25.89 -7.04
CA ALA A 57 -10.09 -25.46 -8.38
C ALA A 57 -11.58 -25.68 -8.65
N VAL A 58 -12.11 -26.87 -8.31
CA VAL A 58 -13.54 -27.19 -8.38
C VAL A 58 -14.35 -26.24 -7.50
N TRP A 59 -13.97 -26.07 -6.23
CA TRP A 59 -14.64 -25.15 -5.33
C TRP A 59 -14.64 -23.71 -5.86
N ARG A 60 -13.52 -23.24 -6.42
CA ARG A 60 -13.41 -21.93 -7.05
C ARG A 60 -14.37 -21.79 -8.23
N THR A 61 -14.50 -22.82 -9.08
CA THR A 61 -15.47 -22.81 -10.18
C THR A 61 -16.91 -22.77 -9.71
N HIS A 62 -17.23 -23.43 -8.59
CA HIS A 62 -18.57 -23.37 -7.99
C HIS A 62 -18.84 -22.03 -7.30
N ALA A 63 -17.88 -21.52 -6.53
CA ALA A 63 -18.02 -20.30 -5.72
C ALA A 63 -18.05 -19.03 -6.58
N LEU A 64 -17.28 -18.98 -7.66
CA LEU A 64 -17.27 -17.84 -8.58
C LEU A 64 -18.36 -17.93 -9.65
N GLY A 65 -19.12 -19.02 -9.67
CA GLY A 65 -20.03 -19.35 -10.76
C GLY A 65 -19.27 -19.63 -12.05
N SER A 66 -19.89 -20.37 -12.97
CA SER A 66 -19.37 -20.69 -14.29
C SER A 66 -19.30 -19.49 -15.24
N VAL A 67 -18.86 -18.31 -14.77
CA VAL A 67 -19.02 -17.06 -15.51
C VAL A 67 -18.00 -16.93 -16.65
N GLU A 68 -16.93 -17.72 -16.69
CA GLU A 68 -15.85 -17.50 -17.69
C GLU A 68 -15.31 -18.76 -18.40
N ALA A 69 -15.97 -19.92 -18.32
CA ALA A 69 -15.49 -21.09 -19.05
C ALA A 69 -15.91 -21.12 -20.54
N ASP A 70 -16.94 -20.36 -20.93
CA ASP A 70 -17.49 -20.42 -22.30
C ASP A 70 -16.90 -19.34 -23.25
N ALA A 71 -16.20 -18.33 -22.72
CA ALA A 71 -15.60 -17.27 -23.54
C ALA A 71 -14.20 -17.63 -24.10
N LEU A 72 -13.55 -18.68 -23.57
CA LEU A 72 -12.24 -19.16 -24.03
C LEU A 72 -12.29 -20.47 -24.83
N ALA A 73 -13.40 -21.22 -24.75
CA ALA A 73 -13.56 -22.48 -25.48
C ALA A 73 -13.92 -22.30 -26.98
N THR A 74 -14.38 -21.13 -27.42
CA THR A 74 -14.68 -20.85 -28.84
C THR A 74 -13.48 -20.34 -29.65
N ALA A 75 -12.30 -20.18 -29.04
CA ALA A 75 -11.07 -19.78 -29.74
C ALA A 75 -10.19 -20.95 -30.19
N ALA A 76 -10.64 -22.21 -30.00
CA ALA A 76 -9.94 -23.39 -30.47
C ALA A 76 -10.76 -24.11 -31.56
N ILE A 77 -10.11 -24.29 -32.71
CA ILE A 77 -10.52 -25.07 -33.88
C ILE A 77 -11.31 -24.27 -34.93
N THR A 78 -10.65 -23.27 -35.52
CA THR A 78 -10.73 -23.10 -36.97
C THR A 78 -9.30 -22.96 -37.49
N PRO A 79 -8.80 -23.90 -38.31
CA PRO A 79 -7.49 -23.77 -38.92
C PRO A 79 -7.58 -22.70 -40.01
N THR A 80 -7.36 -21.45 -39.63
CA THR A 80 -7.30 -20.32 -40.57
C THR A 80 -5.90 -20.29 -41.19
N PRO A 81 -5.78 -20.31 -42.52
CA PRO A 81 -4.50 -20.39 -43.22
C PRO A 81 -3.67 -19.13 -43.00
N GLU A 82 -2.36 -19.35 -42.87
CA GLU A 82 -1.31 -18.33 -42.76
C GLU A 82 -1.47 -17.21 -43.79
N LEU A 83 -1.50 -15.96 -43.32
CA LEU A 83 -1.13 -14.74 -44.06
C LEU A 83 -1.23 -13.50 -43.14
N PRO A 84 -0.51 -12.41 -43.46
CA PRO A 84 0.87 -12.10 -43.10
C PRO A 84 0.96 -11.18 -41.87
N GLN A 85 2.16 -11.13 -41.26
CA GLN A 85 2.59 -10.24 -40.18
C GLN A 85 2.17 -8.77 -40.40
N ALA A 86 0.96 -8.42 -39.97
CA ALA A 86 0.49 -7.04 -39.95
C ALA A 86 0.80 -6.43 -38.59
N ALA A 87 1.84 -5.60 -38.57
CA ALA A 87 2.13 -4.52 -37.63
C ALA A 87 1.68 -4.74 -36.18
N VAL A 88 2.67 -4.89 -35.29
CA VAL A 88 2.55 -4.73 -33.84
C VAL A 88 1.93 -3.36 -33.53
N ARG A 89 0.60 -3.29 -33.53
CA ARG A 89 -0.15 -2.14 -33.04
C ARG A 89 -0.01 -2.19 -31.53
N LYS A 90 0.68 -1.18 -30.99
CA LYS A 90 0.81 -0.97 -29.55
C LYS A 90 -0.57 -1.15 -28.92
N PRO A 91 -0.74 -2.05 -27.95
CA PRO A 91 -2.05 -2.29 -27.34
C PRO A 91 -2.56 -0.96 -26.79
N SER A 92 -3.77 -0.58 -27.22
CA SER A 92 -4.44 0.61 -26.72
C SER A 92 -4.59 0.47 -25.21
N ALA A 93 -4.27 1.54 -24.45
CA ALA A 93 -4.39 1.55 -22.99
C ALA A 93 -5.80 1.15 -22.50
N ILE A 94 -6.81 1.34 -23.36
CA ILE A 94 -8.21 0.95 -23.10
C ILE A 94 -8.37 -0.58 -23.07
N THR A 95 -7.60 -1.32 -23.88
CA THR A 95 -7.63 -2.80 -23.90
C THR A 95 -7.05 -3.35 -22.60
N ALA A 96 -5.93 -2.82 -22.13
CA ALA A 96 -5.33 -3.23 -20.85
C ALA A 96 -6.25 -2.95 -19.66
N LEU A 97 -6.97 -1.81 -19.67
CA LEU A 97 -7.98 -1.52 -18.66
C LEU A 97 -9.15 -2.50 -18.71
N ARG A 98 -9.65 -2.85 -19.90
CA ARG A 98 -10.70 -3.87 -20.05
C ARG A 98 -10.26 -5.23 -19.54
N GLU A 99 -9.03 -5.65 -19.82
CA GLU A 99 -8.48 -6.90 -19.29
C GLU A 99 -8.35 -6.85 -17.76
N PHE A 100 -7.96 -5.71 -17.18
CA PHE A 100 -7.89 -5.55 -15.73
C PHE A 100 -9.28 -5.64 -15.06
N PHE A 101 -10.32 -5.10 -15.71
CA PHE A 101 -11.72 -5.25 -15.24
C PHE A 101 -12.32 -6.63 -15.54
N ALA A 102 -11.81 -7.34 -16.54
CA ALA A 102 -12.15 -8.74 -16.77
C ALA A 102 -11.61 -9.62 -15.64
N LEU A 103 -10.35 -9.38 -15.23
CA LEU A 103 -9.68 -10.10 -14.14
C LEU A 103 -10.07 -9.64 -12.73
N SER A 104 -10.83 -8.54 -12.59
CA SER A 104 -11.15 -8.01 -11.27
C SER A 104 -12.28 -8.80 -10.57
N PRO A 105 -12.16 -9.03 -9.25
CA PRO A 105 -13.17 -9.72 -8.47
C PRO A 105 -14.55 -9.06 -8.57
N MET A 106 -15.63 -9.85 -8.47
CA MET A 106 -17.01 -9.34 -8.60
C MET A 106 -17.36 -8.20 -7.63
N TRP A 107 -16.78 -8.18 -6.42
CA TRP A 107 -16.98 -7.10 -5.45
C TRP A 107 -16.46 -5.75 -5.98
N LEU A 108 -15.38 -5.77 -6.76
CA LEU A 108 -14.80 -4.56 -7.33
C LEU A 108 -15.68 -3.99 -8.44
N ARG A 109 -16.33 -4.86 -9.24
CA ARG A 109 -17.35 -4.44 -10.21
C ARG A 109 -18.54 -3.77 -9.52
N ALA A 110 -19.02 -4.34 -8.43
CA ALA A 110 -20.10 -3.75 -7.62
C ALA A 110 -19.69 -2.38 -7.03
N ALA A 111 -18.47 -2.28 -6.49
CA ALA A 111 -17.93 -1.01 -5.99
C ALA A 111 -17.82 0.06 -7.08
N THR A 112 -17.37 -0.30 -8.29
CA THR A 112 -17.29 0.65 -9.43
C THR A 112 -18.65 1.13 -9.91
N ALA A 113 -19.68 0.27 -9.86
CA ALA A 113 -21.03 0.67 -10.21
C ALA A 113 -21.59 1.67 -9.20
N LEU A 114 -21.40 1.43 -7.90
CA LEU A 114 -21.85 2.33 -6.83
C LEU A 114 -21.12 3.67 -6.85
N THR A 115 -19.80 3.68 -7.06
CA THR A 115 -19.04 4.94 -7.14
C THR A 115 -19.42 5.75 -8.36
N SER A 116 -19.61 5.11 -9.52
CA SER A 116 -20.11 5.77 -10.72
C SER A 116 -21.47 6.43 -10.49
N LEU A 117 -22.41 5.71 -9.85
CA LEU A 117 -23.74 6.22 -9.54
C LEU A 117 -23.68 7.37 -8.52
N ALA A 118 -22.84 7.26 -7.49
CA ALA A 118 -22.61 8.31 -6.50
C ALA A 118 -22.01 9.59 -7.13
N ILE A 119 -21.04 9.46 -8.04
CA ILE A 119 -20.47 10.59 -8.78
C ILE A 119 -21.54 11.24 -9.65
N CYS A 120 -22.33 10.47 -10.39
CA CYS A 120 -23.47 10.99 -11.16
C CYS A 120 -24.46 11.75 -10.27
N ALA A 121 -24.82 11.20 -9.11
CA ALA A 121 -25.71 11.86 -8.16
C ALA A 121 -25.13 13.18 -7.64
N LEU A 122 -23.83 13.22 -7.32
CA LEU A 122 -23.14 14.43 -6.89
C LEU A 122 -23.10 15.50 -7.99
N VAL A 123 -22.89 15.12 -9.25
CA VAL A 123 -22.91 16.05 -10.39
C VAL A 123 -24.30 16.65 -10.57
N VAL A 124 -25.36 15.83 -10.53
CA VAL A 124 -26.75 16.30 -10.61
C VAL A 124 -27.08 17.23 -9.43
N TRP A 125 -26.66 16.86 -8.22
CA TRP A 125 -26.88 17.66 -7.02
C TRP A 125 -26.14 19.00 -7.08
N ALA A 126 -24.89 19.02 -7.55
CA ALA A 126 -24.12 20.25 -7.75
C ALA A 126 -24.78 21.15 -8.80
N ALA A 127 -25.26 20.58 -9.92
CA ALA A 127 -25.99 21.33 -10.94
C ALA A 127 -27.30 21.91 -10.40
N ALA A 128 -28.05 21.14 -9.60
CA ALA A 128 -29.25 21.62 -8.94
C ALA A 128 -28.95 22.80 -7.99
N ARG A 129 -27.87 22.72 -7.21
CA ARG A 129 -27.44 23.83 -6.33
C ARG A 129 -27.03 25.09 -7.08
N VAL A 130 -26.47 24.96 -8.28
CA VAL A 130 -26.13 26.12 -9.13
C VAL A 130 -27.40 26.76 -9.71
N LEU A 131 -28.39 25.96 -10.08
CA LEU A 131 -29.68 26.44 -10.58
C LEU A 131 -30.55 27.08 -9.47
N GLU A 132 -30.47 26.52 -8.26
CA GLU A 132 -31.15 27.04 -7.06
C GLU A 132 -30.38 28.17 -6.38
N ALA A 133 -29.19 28.53 -6.87
CA ALA A 133 -28.43 29.64 -6.31
C ALA A 133 -29.37 30.86 -6.27
N PRO A 134 -29.76 31.32 -5.07
CA PRO A 134 -30.69 32.44 -4.94
C PRO A 134 -30.04 33.57 -5.70
N ARG A 135 -30.80 34.20 -6.61
CA ARG A 135 -30.38 35.44 -7.27
C ARG A 135 -29.84 36.32 -6.18
N VAL A 136 -28.51 36.39 -6.07
CA VAL A 136 -27.85 37.29 -5.15
C VAL A 136 -28.27 38.63 -5.72
N LEU A 137 -29.29 39.22 -5.10
CA LEU A 137 -29.56 40.63 -5.25
C LEU A 137 -28.20 41.24 -4.93
N ILE A 138 -27.52 41.70 -5.97
CA ILE A 138 -26.36 42.54 -5.85
C ILE A 138 -26.94 43.75 -5.12
N VAL A 139 -26.94 43.70 -3.79
CA VAL A 139 -26.96 44.89 -2.97
C VAL A 139 -25.72 45.58 -3.45
N GLU A 140 -25.94 46.57 -4.31
CA GLU A 140 -24.97 47.52 -4.77
C GLU A 140 -24.33 48.09 -3.51
N LYS A 141 -23.29 47.39 -3.04
CA LYS A 141 -22.43 47.86 -1.98
C LYS A 141 -21.84 49.10 -2.59
N VAL A 142 -22.38 50.24 -2.15
CA VAL A 142 -21.79 51.56 -2.28
C VAL A 142 -20.29 51.35 -2.29
N VAL A 143 -19.68 51.65 -3.43
CA VAL A 143 -18.24 51.57 -3.65
C VAL A 143 -17.60 52.48 -2.60
N GLU A 144 -17.32 51.93 -1.42
CA GLU A 144 -16.34 52.49 -0.52
C GLU A 144 -15.06 52.49 -1.32
N LYS A 145 -14.64 53.70 -1.71
CA LYS A 145 -13.38 53.97 -2.40
C LYS A 145 -12.32 53.09 -1.75
N GLY A 146 -11.82 52.12 -2.52
CA GLY A 146 -10.70 51.31 -2.09
C GLY A 146 -9.56 52.23 -1.64
N PRO A 147 -8.74 51.77 -0.67
CA PRO A 147 -7.63 52.54 -0.13
C PRO A 147 -6.82 53.11 -1.29
N THR A 148 -6.62 54.42 -1.27
CA THR A 148 -5.91 55.12 -2.34
C THR A 148 -4.48 54.58 -2.38
N GLN A 149 -3.89 54.52 -3.58
CA GLN A 149 -2.57 53.95 -3.77
C GLN A 149 -1.50 54.60 -2.87
N ALA A 150 -1.70 55.88 -2.52
CA ALA A 150 -0.90 56.60 -1.54
C ALA A 150 -0.94 56.00 -0.11
N GLU A 151 -2.09 55.49 0.33
CA GLU A 151 -2.24 54.85 1.64
C GLU A 151 -1.56 53.48 1.68
N VAL A 152 -1.61 52.75 0.55
CA VAL A 152 -0.87 51.49 0.39
C VAL A 152 0.63 51.74 0.42
N ASP A 153 1.11 52.76 -0.29
CA ASP A 153 2.54 53.12 -0.33
C ASP A 153 3.05 53.58 1.05
N GLU A 154 2.25 54.32 1.82
CA GLU A 154 2.58 54.69 3.20
C GLU A 154 2.66 53.47 4.13
N MET A 155 1.72 52.53 3.98
CA MET A 155 1.68 51.30 4.77
C MET A 155 2.89 50.40 4.47
N VAL A 156 3.29 50.31 3.21
CA VAL A 156 4.50 49.58 2.79
C VAL A 156 5.75 50.27 3.32
N ALA A 157 5.86 51.59 3.20
CA ALA A 157 7.01 52.35 3.71
C ALA A 157 7.18 52.20 5.23
N LYS A 158 6.06 52.14 5.97
CA LYS A 158 6.09 51.92 7.43
C LYS A 158 6.60 50.52 7.78
N ARG A 159 6.11 49.47 7.10
CA ARG A 159 6.59 48.08 7.30
C ARG A 159 8.08 47.92 7.01
N VAL A 160 8.57 48.53 5.92
CA VAL A 160 9.99 48.44 5.54
C VAL A 160 10.89 49.08 6.61
N ARG A 161 10.49 50.22 7.19
CA ARG A 161 11.25 50.84 8.30
C ARG A 161 11.26 49.99 9.56
N GLU A 162 10.12 49.36 9.90
CA GLU A 162 10.04 48.46 11.06
C GLU A 162 10.93 47.22 10.88
N GLU A 163 10.96 46.63 9.68
CA GLU A 163 11.84 45.49 9.38
C GLU A 163 13.33 45.87 9.41
N LEU A 164 13.71 47.02 8.86
CA LEU A 164 15.10 47.51 8.93
C LEU A 164 15.55 47.77 10.37
N ALA A 165 14.67 48.33 11.21
CA ALA A 165 14.95 48.54 12.62
C ALA A 165 15.01 47.23 13.43
N ALA A 166 14.29 46.18 13.00
CA ALA A 166 14.38 44.86 13.61
C ALA A 166 15.68 44.14 13.21
N GLN A 167 16.12 44.26 11.96
CA GLN A 167 17.38 43.66 11.48
C GLN A 167 18.60 44.26 12.17
N SER A 168 18.66 45.59 12.34
CA SER A 168 19.81 46.22 13.02
C SER A 168 19.94 45.77 14.47
N LYS A 169 18.81 45.63 15.19
CA LYS A 169 18.80 45.06 16.55
C LYS A 169 19.29 43.61 16.58
N GLN A 170 18.97 42.82 15.55
CA GLN A 170 19.42 41.43 15.46
C GLN A 170 20.94 41.34 15.19
N GLU A 171 21.50 42.22 14.36
CA GLU A 171 22.95 42.30 14.13
C GLU A 171 23.71 42.74 15.39
N GLU A 172 23.16 43.68 16.16
CA GLU A 172 23.76 44.13 17.42
C GLU A 172 23.77 43.02 18.49
N MET A 173 22.71 42.21 18.58
CA MET A 173 22.68 41.04 19.47
C MET A 173 23.63 39.92 19.01
N SER A 174 23.73 39.69 17.70
CA SER A 174 24.62 38.66 17.12
C SER A 174 26.10 38.98 17.33
N SER A 175 26.49 40.24 17.11
CA SER A 175 27.88 40.69 17.33
C SER A 175 28.30 40.64 18.80
N LYS A 176 27.39 40.89 19.74
CA LYS A 176 27.66 40.76 21.18
C LYS A 176 27.79 39.29 21.63
N ALA A 177 27.05 38.38 20.99
CA ALA A 177 27.12 36.95 21.28
C ALA A 177 28.44 36.32 20.78
N MET A 178 28.98 36.73 19.63
CA MET A 178 30.25 36.18 19.11
C MET A 178 31.47 36.54 19.95
N ILE A 179 31.46 37.67 20.67
CA ILE A 179 32.59 38.09 21.52
C ILE A 179 32.61 37.32 22.85
N ALA A 180 31.46 36.86 23.35
CA ALA A 180 31.39 36.09 24.59
C ALA A 180 31.92 34.65 24.43
N THR A 181 31.78 34.02 23.25
CA THR A 181 32.11 32.60 23.06
C THR A 181 33.60 32.31 22.82
N VAL A 182 34.45 33.33 22.62
CA VAL A 182 35.90 33.13 22.36
C VAL A 182 36.73 33.10 23.66
N SER A 183 36.15 33.43 24.82
CA SER A 183 36.90 33.53 26.08
C SER A 183 36.87 32.28 26.98
N GLU A 184 36.20 31.18 26.60
CA GLU A 184 36.01 30.01 27.49
C GLU A 184 36.57 28.66 26.97
N GLN A 185 37.37 28.64 25.89
CA GLN A 185 38.04 27.42 25.41
C GLN A 185 39.57 27.49 25.58
N GLY A 186 39.99 27.68 26.83
CA GLY A 186 41.34 27.39 27.28
C GLY A 186 41.36 26.12 28.12
N GLY A 187 41.71 24.98 27.52
CA GLY A 187 42.16 23.79 28.25
C GLY A 187 41.41 22.50 27.99
N SER A 188 41.93 21.66 27.10
CA SER A 188 42.28 20.25 27.38
C SER A 188 42.58 19.53 26.06
N THR A 189 43.88 19.37 25.83
CA THR A 189 44.45 18.46 24.84
C THR A 189 44.38 17.03 25.37
N THR A 190 43.74 16.11 24.65
CA THR A 190 44.19 14.71 24.62
C THR A 190 43.93 14.13 23.24
N ALA A 191 45.03 13.70 22.63
CA ALA A 191 45.14 13.14 21.31
C ALA A 191 44.53 11.73 21.24
N GLN A 192 43.77 11.45 20.18
CA GLN A 192 43.77 10.13 19.57
C GLN A 192 43.47 10.23 18.07
N SER A 193 44.53 9.98 17.31
CA SER A 193 44.58 9.85 15.87
C SER A 193 44.12 8.46 15.42
N GLY A 194 43.22 8.41 14.45
CA GLY A 194 42.93 7.21 13.66
C GLY A 194 42.49 7.61 12.24
N PRO A 195 43.18 7.17 11.17
CA PRO A 195 42.81 7.52 9.80
C PRO A 195 41.86 6.46 9.22
N GLY A 196 40.70 6.89 8.70
CA GLY A 196 39.66 5.98 8.23
C GLY A 196 38.70 6.60 7.21
N ARG A 197 39.28 7.04 6.10
CA ARG A 197 38.75 7.23 4.74
C ARG A 197 37.32 6.71 4.44
N SER A 198 36.58 7.55 3.69
CA SER A 198 35.58 7.22 2.65
C SER A 198 34.10 7.19 3.03
N GLY A 199 33.31 8.01 2.32
CA GLY A 199 31.90 7.73 2.03
C GLY A 199 30.88 8.72 2.60
N SER A 200 30.82 9.94 2.07
CA SER A 200 29.69 10.84 2.26
C SER A 200 28.47 10.33 1.47
N ALA A 201 27.60 9.57 2.13
CA ALA A 201 26.22 9.35 1.70
C ALA A 201 25.29 10.34 2.42
N PRO A 202 24.27 10.92 1.75
CA PRO A 202 23.35 11.85 2.38
C PRO A 202 22.48 11.12 3.41
N ARG A 203 22.67 11.49 4.69
CA ARG A 203 21.78 11.17 5.81
C ARG A 203 20.37 11.68 5.49
N ARG A 204 19.49 10.80 5.01
CA ARG A 204 18.04 10.98 5.12
C ARG A 204 17.71 10.95 6.61
N ALA A 205 17.23 12.08 7.13
CA ALA A 205 16.60 12.15 8.44
C ALA A 205 15.46 11.12 8.49
N MET A 206 15.68 10.02 9.21
CA MET A 206 14.59 9.13 9.59
C MET A 206 13.71 9.93 10.55
N ALA A 207 12.54 10.32 10.05
CA ALA A 207 11.44 10.74 10.90
C ALA A 207 11.23 9.63 11.94
N THR A 208 11.38 9.99 13.20
CA THR A 208 10.96 9.20 14.35
C THR A 208 9.52 8.74 14.12
N ARG A 209 9.35 7.49 13.68
CA ARG A 209 8.06 6.82 13.64
C ARG A 209 7.56 6.77 15.08
N ARG A 210 6.56 7.60 15.34
CA ARG A 210 5.69 7.51 16.52
C ARG A 210 5.24 6.04 16.61
N PRO A 211 5.39 5.36 17.76
CA PRO A 211 4.83 4.03 17.92
C PRO A 211 3.33 4.10 17.60
N PRO A 212 2.76 3.10 16.90
CA PRO A 212 1.33 3.07 16.66
C PRO A 212 0.64 3.20 18.02
N ALA A 213 -0.23 4.19 18.15
CA ALA A 213 -1.07 4.33 19.33
C ALA A 213 -1.77 2.98 19.53
N GLN A 214 -1.65 2.41 20.74
CA GLN A 214 -2.33 1.18 21.08
C GLN A 214 -3.82 1.43 20.93
N VAL A 215 -4.40 0.83 19.90
CA VAL A 215 -5.84 0.87 19.65
C VAL A 215 -6.50 0.21 20.85
N SER A 216 -7.35 0.97 21.53
CA SER A 216 -8.03 0.47 22.72
C SER A 216 -8.96 -0.68 22.33
N THR A 217 -9.16 -1.65 23.22
CA THR A 217 -10.06 -2.80 23.01
C THR A 217 -11.46 -2.35 22.57
N GLN A 218 -11.89 -1.17 23.01
CA GLN A 218 -13.17 -0.57 22.68
C GLN A 218 -13.26 -0.12 21.20
N GLU A 219 -12.19 0.45 20.65
CA GLU A 219 -12.12 0.83 19.23
C GLU A 219 -12.11 -0.40 18.32
N TYR A 220 -11.51 -1.50 18.77
CA TYR A 220 -11.52 -2.76 18.03
C TYR A 220 -12.93 -3.35 17.92
N ASP A 221 -13.71 -3.31 19.01
CA ASP A 221 -15.10 -3.78 19.01
C ASP A 221 -16.04 -2.89 18.19
N GLU A 222 -15.76 -1.58 18.08
CA GLU A 222 -16.47 -0.69 17.15
C GLU A 222 -16.11 -1.01 15.70
N LEU A 223 -14.83 -1.19 15.37
CA LEU A 223 -14.41 -1.59 14.03
C LEU A 223 -14.98 -2.97 13.62
N ALA A 224 -15.01 -3.93 14.53
CA ALA A 224 -15.58 -5.25 14.27
C ALA A 224 -17.08 -5.18 13.96
N ARG A 225 -17.81 -4.31 14.69
CA ARG A 225 -19.23 -4.02 14.39
C ARG A 225 -19.41 -3.32 13.04
N ASP A 226 -18.57 -2.33 12.73
CA ASP A 226 -18.68 -1.56 11.49
C ASP A 226 -18.36 -2.41 10.26
N LEU A 227 -17.42 -3.35 10.39
CA LEU A 227 -17.06 -4.33 9.35
C LEU A 227 -18.03 -5.51 9.26
N GLN A 228 -19.08 -5.57 10.10
CA GLN A 228 -20.01 -6.70 10.20
C GLN A 228 -19.30 -8.05 10.34
N LEU A 229 -18.11 -8.06 10.95
CA LEU A 229 -17.44 -9.28 11.36
C LEU A 229 -18.18 -9.77 12.60
N VAL A 230 -19.36 -10.34 12.39
CA VAL A 230 -20.11 -11.03 13.45
C VAL A 230 -19.28 -12.26 13.80
N PRO A 231 -18.63 -12.30 14.96
CA PRO A 231 -17.90 -13.50 15.36
C PRO A 231 -18.92 -14.63 15.41
N THR A 232 -18.68 -15.69 14.64
CA THR A 232 -19.49 -16.89 14.77
C THR A 232 -19.33 -17.38 16.20
N ARG A 233 -20.44 -17.75 16.83
CA ARG A 233 -20.55 -18.11 18.26
C ARG A 233 -19.54 -19.16 18.76
N ASP A 234 -18.89 -19.87 17.85
CA ASP A 234 -17.86 -20.87 18.14
C ASP A 234 -16.44 -20.26 18.34
N GLU A 235 -16.22 -18.98 18.04
CA GLU A 235 -14.92 -18.31 18.21
C GLU A 235 -14.76 -17.57 19.56
N GLU A 236 -15.82 -17.49 20.38
CA GLU A 236 -15.77 -16.81 21.69
C GLU A 236 -14.97 -17.59 22.75
N ASP A 237 -14.80 -18.91 22.58
CA ASP A 237 -14.07 -19.78 23.53
C ASP A 237 -12.58 -19.96 23.19
N LEU A 238 -12.08 -19.37 22.10
CA LEU A 238 -10.66 -19.46 21.76
C LEU A 238 -9.87 -18.36 22.48
N PRO A 239 -8.81 -18.69 23.24
CA PRO A 239 -7.99 -17.70 23.93
C PRO A 239 -7.40 -16.74 22.89
N ARG A 240 -7.60 -15.43 23.11
CA ARG A 240 -7.14 -14.42 22.16
C ARG A 240 -5.61 -14.42 22.17
N LEU A 241 -5.01 -14.19 21.00
CA LEU A 241 -3.55 -14.16 20.84
C LEU A 241 -2.86 -13.16 21.77
N ILE A 242 -3.58 -12.12 22.19
CA ILE A 242 -3.10 -11.10 23.14
C ILE A 242 -2.99 -11.65 24.57
N ASP A 243 -3.91 -12.49 24.99
CA ASP A 243 -3.89 -13.09 26.33
C ASP A 243 -2.69 -14.05 26.47
N LEU A 244 -2.33 -14.73 25.37
CA LEU A 244 -1.15 -15.61 25.29
C LEU A 244 0.19 -14.86 25.31
N ILE A 245 0.22 -13.57 24.94
CA ILE A 245 1.45 -12.77 24.91
C ILE A 245 1.76 -12.18 26.30
N ASP A 246 0.74 -11.83 27.08
CA ASP A 246 0.93 -11.39 28.46
C ASP A 246 1.28 -12.53 29.42
N GLU A 247 0.90 -13.78 29.10
CA GLU A 247 1.24 -14.95 29.91
C GLU A 247 2.69 -15.44 29.69
N ALA A 248 3.35 -14.98 28.63
CA ALA A 248 4.71 -15.38 28.26
C ALA A 248 5.83 -14.45 28.78
N ASN A 249 5.48 -13.33 29.44
CA ASN A 249 6.41 -12.37 30.04
C ASN A 249 6.29 -12.34 31.57
#